data_AF-A0A7K1AWQ2-F1
#
_entry.id   AF-A0A7K1AWQ2-F1
#
_cell.length_a   1.000
_cell.length_b   1.000
_cell.length_c   1.000
_cell.angle_alpha   90.00
_cell.angle_beta   90.00
_cell.angle_gamma   90.00
#
_symmetry.space_group_name_H-M   'P 1'
#
loop_
_entity.id
_entity.type
_entity.pdbx_description
1 polymer ?
#
loop_
_entity_poly.entity_id
_entity_poly.type
_entity_poly.pdbx_seq_one_letter_code
_entity_poly.pdbx_strand_id
1 'polypeptide(L)'
;MSKKQTPQMPAVSFKIAAAEFELLAAFMAPLRFDESEGESIWVTSMGGSRREWIVATAGVTVVVSSHEAEVQRWGMTPDQSWAFPIPEHVLVTMGKFIQNSQELTITLSDQRVTLSSDLFSMNISQNPLATRPPLVPPTESLCTATVDATGLWTMLSAARVWPTGAKAEGMNTPLRCHLDFATNQLVFNADWTIVEAGVHEYRMPAEFGPVSAGVHLKPFNIPHTAILSVLRNPGTLAEIGNIEFHVAPEGVDHLMICGENWSLYFPTIANVEQWGHDLDEVIGDIAYVWKDCSLIKMFYPDLEQGEISLSALPNESRYGLYKYRVSYQVLDDVVPTLALYSELDAINEVSAGCRVVIEGTRVLAVADLTQENYLHLNSHIEAFASNVAGLGPILSAISLS
;
A
#
# COMPACT_ATOMS: atom_id res chain seq x y z
N MET A 1 36.08 -0.94 20.28
CA MET A 1 34.66 -0.59 20.48
C MET A 1 33.87 -1.88 20.50
N SER A 2 33.32 -2.26 21.64
CA SER A 2 32.47 -3.47 21.76
C SER A 2 31.20 -3.24 20.97
N LYS A 3 30.89 -4.10 19.99
CA LYS A 3 29.52 -4.18 19.44
C LYS A 3 28.60 -4.38 20.64
N LYS A 4 27.69 -3.44 20.91
CA LYS A 4 26.59 -3.69 21.86
C LYS A 4 25.88 -4.93 21.35
N GLN A 5 26.00 -6.05 22.05
CA GLN A 5 25.15 -7.21 21.81
C GLN A 5 23.72 -6.74 22.07
N THR A 6 22.90 -6.74 21.04
CA THR A 6 21.44 -6.63 21.18
C THR A 6 21.02 -7.72 22.18
N PRO A 7 20.22 -7.40 23.22
CA PRO A 7 19.73 -8.41 24.15
C PRO A 7 19.05 -9.52 23.35
N GLN A 8 19.48 -10.78 23.54
CA GLN A 8 18.85 -11.91 22.87
C GLN A 8 17.44 -12.09 23.44
N MET A 9 16.44 -12.15 22.57
CA MET A 9 15.09 -12.50 23.00
C MET A 9 15.03 -13.99 23.34
N PRO A 10 14.32 -14.37 24.42
CA PRO A 10 14.11 -15.78 24.72
C PRO A 10 13.36 -16.44 23.56
N ALA A 11 13.73 -17.69 23.25
CA ALA A 11 13.03 -18.44 22.22
C ALA A 11 11.58 -18.68 22.63
N VAL A 12 10.66 -18.56 21.67
CA VAL A 12 9.21 -18.72 21.89
C VAL A 12 8.72 -19.89 21.06
N SER A 13 7.89 -20.76 21.65
CA SER A 13 7.26 -21.89 20.96
C SER A 13 5.75 -21.80 21.01
N PHE A 14 5.08 -22.07 19.88
CA PHE A 14 3.62 -22.13 19.80
C PHE A 14 3.14 -23.11 18.73
N LYS A 15 1.87 -23.50 18.80
CA LYS A 15 1.20 -24.31 17.78
C LYS A 15 0.36 -23.45 16.83
N ILE A 16 0.32 -23.86 15.57
CA ILE A 16 -0.55 -23.32 14.52
C ILE A 16 -1.50 -24.43 14.03
N ALA A 17 -2.77 -24.08 13.80
CA ALA A 17 -3.74 -24.97 13.20
C ALA A 17 -3.60 -25.01 11.68
N ALA A 18 -4.14 -26.06 11.04
CA ALA A 18 -4.29 -26.10 9.60
C ALA A 18 -5.12 -24.92 9.06
N ALA A 19 -6.25 -24.59 9.70
CA ALA A 19 -7.13 -23.50 9.26
C ALA A 19 -6.47 -22.11 9.34
N GLU A 20 -5.77 -21.79 10.43
CA GLU A 20 -5.00 -20.55 10.55
C GLU A 20 -3.92 -20.44 9.46
N PHE A 21 -3.21 -21.55 9.18
CA PHE A 21 -2.22 -21.57 8.11
C PHE A 21 -2.84 -21.43 6.72
N GLU A 22 -3.95 -22.10 6.44
CA GLU A 22 -4.64 -22.03 5.15
C GLU A 22 -5.08 -20.59 4.86
N LEU A 23 -5.61 -19.88 5.86
CA LEU A 23 -5.97 -18.48 5.76
C LEU A 23 -4.74 -17.58 5.52
N LEU A 24 -3.66 -17.79 6.28
CA LEU A 24 -2.40 -17.09 6.10
C LEU A 24 -1.85 -17.30 4.68
N ALA A 25 -1.78 -18.55 4.23
CA ALA A 25 -1.30 -18.90 2.90
C ALA A 25 -2.17 -18.29 1.79
N ALA A 26 -3.50 -18.24 1.97
CA ALA A 26 -4.41 -17.64 1.01
C ALA A 26 -4.15 -16.15 0.78
N PHE A 27 -3.94 -15.37 1.85
CA PHE A 27 -3.66 -13.94 1.73
C PHE A 27 -2.23 -13.63 1.28
N MET A 28 -1.29 -14.53 1.55
CA MET A 28 0.13 -14.30 1.24
C MET A 28 0.53 -14.81 -0.15
N ALA A 29 -0.15 -15.82 -0.70
CA ALA A 29 0.11 -16.33 -2.04
C ALA A 29 0.15 -15.27 -3.18
N PRO A 30 -0.67 -14.21 -3.19
CA PRO A 30 -0.60 -13.19 -4.23
C PRO A 30 0.46 -12.11 -3.98
N LEU A 31 1.06 -12.05 -2.79
CA LEU A 31 2.06 -11.05 -2.43
C LEU A 31 3.42 -11.44 -3.00
N ARG A 32 4.18 -10.44 -3.46
CA ARG A 32 5.59 -10.64 -3.86
C ARG A 32 6.45 -10.22 -2.69
N PHE A 33 7.44 -11.04 -2.35
CA PHE A 33 8.39 -10.76 -1.28
C PHE A 33 9.78 -10.57 -1.85
N ASP A 34 10.44 -9.50 -1.46
CA ASP A 34 11.87 -9.34 -1.65
C ASP A 34 12.62 -9.42 -0.32
N GLU A 35 13.03 -10.64 0.05
CA GLU A 35 13.83 -10.87 1.26
C GLU A 35 15.17 -10.10 1.23
N SER A 36 15.68 -9.74 0.04
CA SER A 36 16.94 -9.00 -0.12
C SER A 36 16.81 -7.51 0.22
N GLU A 37 15.61 -6.95 0.06
CA GLU A 37 15.24 -5.60 0.52
C GLU A 37 14.79 -5.57 2.00
N GLY A 38 14.90 -6.71 2.70
CA GLY A 38 14.56 -6.83 4.11
C GLY A 38 13.06 -7.00 4.38
N GLU A 39 12.26 -7.28 3.35
CA GLU A 39 10.87 -7.69 3.51
C GLU A 39 10.80 -9.04 4.22
N SER A 40 9.86 -9.17 5.15
CA SER A 40 9.67 -10.39 5.92
C SER A 40 8.27 -10.45 6.48
N ILE A 41 7.84 -11.68 6.76
CA ILE A 41 6.60 -11.96 7.45
C ILE A 41 6.87 -11.79 8.93
N TRP A 42 6.07 -11.01 9.63
CA TRP A 42 6.24 -10.85 11.06
C TRP A 42 5.20 -11.65 11.79
N VAL A 43 5.62 -12.39 12.80
CA VAL A 43 4.70 -12.97 13.76
C VAL A 43 4.95 -12.31 15.10
N THR A 44 3.87 -11.83 15.71
CA THR A 44 3.92 -11.02 16.91
C THR A 44 2.93 -11.52 17.95
N SER A 45 3.21 -11.23 19.21
CA SER A 45 2.23 -11.34 20.29
C SER A 45 2.27 -10.07 21.11
N MET A 46 1.09 -9.50 21.35
CA MET A 46 0.89 -8.34 22.20
C MET A 46 0.26 -8.81 23.51
N GLY A 47 1.10 -9.05 24.53
CA GLY A 47 0.65 -9.41 25.88
C GLY A 47 -0.03 -10.78 26.01
N GLY A 48 0.23 -11.73 25.12
CA GLY A 48 -0.22 -13.12 25.25
C GLY A 48 -1.71 -13.36 25.03
N SER A 49 -2.50 -12.34 24.67
CA SER A 49 -3.93 -12.47 24.41
C SER A 49 -4.25 -12.87 22.96
N ARG A 50 -3.35 -12.56 22.02
CA ARG A 50 -3.46 -12.94 20.61
C ARG A 50 -2.09 -13.00 19.95
N ARG A 51 -2.00 -13.82 18.89
CA ARG A 51 -0.89 -13.84 17.93
C ARG A 51 -1.34 -13.18 16.63
N GLU A 52 -0.51 -12.31 16.08
CA GLU A 52 -0.77 -11.65 14.81
C GLU A 52 0.37 -11.92 13.84
N TRP A 53 0.01 -12.39 12.65
CA TRP A 53 0.87 -12.46 11.49
C TRP A 53 0.67 -11.16 10.70
N ILE A 54 1.74 -10.38 10.56
CA ILE A 54 1.72 -9.05 9.96
C ILE A 54 2.67 -9.04 8.77
N VAL A 55 2.18 -8.54 7.65
CA VAL A 55 2.93 -8.42 6.40
C VAL A 55 2.62 -7.06 5.82
N ALA A 56 3.62 -6.31 5.40
CA ALA A 56 3.43 -5.11 4.61
C ALA A 56 4.28 -5.19 3.35
N THR A 57 3.63 -5.15 2.20
CA THR A 57 4.29 -5.18 0.89
C THR A 57 3.36 -4.56 -0.16
N ALA A 58 3.94 -3.91 -1.17
CA ALA A 58 3.21 -3.30 -2.28
C ALA A 58 2.03 -2.40 -1.84
N GLY A 59 2.24 -1.62 -0.77
CA GLY A 59 1.24 -0.72 -0.21
C GLY A 59 0.13 -1.38 0.62
N VAL A 60 0.03 -2.72 0.65
CA VAL A 60 -0.98 -3.43 1.45
C VAL A 60 -0.38 -3.92 2.75
N THR A 61 -1.06 -3.69 3.87
CA THR A 61 -0.76 -4.38 5.13
C THR A 61 -1.78 -5.48 5.37
N VAL A 62 -1.30 -6.71 5.50
CA VAL A 62 -2.10 -7.90 5.83
C VAL A 62 -1.86 -8.25 7.29
N VAL A 63 -2.94 -8.44 8.04
CA VAL A 63 -2.91 -8.92 9.42
C VAL A 63 -3.79 -10.16 9.52
N VAL A 64 -3.23 -11.29 9.93
CA VAL A 64 -3.97 -12.52 10.25
C VAL A 64 -3.80 -12.80 11.74
N SER A 65 -4.90 -12.87 12.47
CA SER A 65 -4.91 -13.12 13.91
C SER A 65 -5.24 -14.58 14.20
N SER A 66 -4.61 -15.14 15.23
CA SER A 66 -4.98 -16.44 15.78
C SER A 66 -6.42 -16.42 16.29
N HIS A 67 -7.18 -17.49 16.04
CA HIS A 67 -8.56 -17.59 16.52
C HIS A 67 -8.60 -17.71 18.05
N GLU A 68 -9.59 -17.10 18.72
CA GLU A 68 -9.67 -17.11 20.19
C GLU A 68 -9.68 -18.55 20.76
N ALA A 69 -10.45 -19.44 20.14
CA ALA A 69 -10.47 -20.86 20.46
C ALA A 69 -9.10 -21.55 20.36
N GLU A 70 -8.22 -21.15 19.42
CA GLU A 70 -6.87 -21.72 19.28
C GLU A 70 -5.93 -21.21 20.37
N VAL A 71 -6.03 -19.91 20.68
CA VAL A 71 -5.32 -19.29 21.80
C VAL A 71 -5.69 -19.96 23.12
N GLN A 72 -6.98 -20.22 23.34
CA GLN A 72 -7.47 -20.93 24.54
C GLN A 72 -7.02 -22.41 24.57
N ARG A 73 -7.00 -23.10 23.42
CA ARG A 73 -6.67 -24.53 23.33
C ARG A 73 -5.18 -24.81 23.57
N TRP A 74 -4.29 -23.98 23.05
CA TRP A 74 -2.85 -24.22 23.10
C TRP A 74 -2.10 -23.31 24.05
N GLY A 75 -2.76 -22.27 24.55
CA GLY A 75 -2.15 -21.23 25.37
C GLY A 75 -1.17 -20.38 24.56
N MET A 76 -0.94 -19.16 25.04
CA MET A 76 0.26 -18.41 24.73
C MET A 76 1.12 -18.32 25.99
N THR A 77 2.44 -18.24 25.84
CA THR A 77 3.31 -17.91 26.97
C THR A 77 2.85 -16.58 27.57
N PRO A 78 2.49 -16.53 28.87
CA PRO A 78 1.98 -15.31 29.49
C PRO A 78 3.02 -14.19 29.50
N ASP A 79 2.54 -12.96 29.39
CA ASP A 79 3.20 -11.72 29.83
C ASP A 79 4.43 -11.21 29.06
N GLN A 80 4.74 -11.71 27.88
CA GLN A 80 5.82 -11.15 27.07
C GLN A 80 5.37 -10.81 25.65
N SER A 81 5.55 -9.52 25.31
CA SER A 81 5.39 -9.07 23.93
C SER A 81 6.64 -9.45 23.14
N TRP A 82 6.44 -10.08 21.99
CA TRP A 82 7.54 -10.51 21.13
C TRP A 82 7.17 -10.33 19.66
N ALA A 83 8.18 -10.21 18.82
CA ALA A 83 8.03 -10.10 17.38
C ALA A 83 9.24 -10.75 16.71
N PHE A 84 8.99 -11.69 15.82
CA PHE A 84 10.05 -12.37 15.06
C PHE A 84 9.73 -12.31 13.57
N PRO A 85 10.75 -12.06 12.72
CA PRO A 85 10.59 -12.27 11.29
C PRO A 85 10.50 -13.76 10.99
N ILE A 86 9.87 -14.08 9.88
CA ILE A 86 9.75 -15.39 9.28
C ILE A 86 10.03 -15.20 7.78
N PRO A 87 11.08 -15.86 7.25
CA PRO A 87 11.33 -15.87 5.81
C PRO A 87 10.17 -16.49 5.02
N GLU A 88 9.93 -16.03 3.80
CA GLU A 88 8.81 -16.47 2.95
C GLU A 88 8.89 -17.98 2.70
N HIS A 89 10.09 -18.49 2.43
CA HIS A 89 10.31 -19.91 2.16
C HIS A 89 9.97 -20.84 3.35
N VAL A 90 9.86 -20.29 4.58
CA VAL A 90 9.34 -21.02 5.74
C VAL A 90 7.86 -21.36 5.55
N LEU A 91 7.04 -20.46 5.02
CA LEU A 91 5.61 -20.73 4.78
C LEU A 91 5.41 -21.92 3.83
N VAL A 92 6.18 -21.96 2.74
CA VAL A 92 6.15 -23.07 1.77
C VAL A 92 6.46 -24.39 2.47
N THR A 93 7.37 -24.36 3.44
CA THR A 93 7.74 -25.53 4.23
C THR A 93 6.67 -25.89 5.25
N MET A 94 6.06 -24.91 5.93
CA MET A 94 4.95 -25.10 6.87
C MET A 94 3.78 -25.86 6.21
N GLY A 95 3.44 -25.51 4.96
CA GLY A 95 2.39 -26.20 4.22
C GLY A 95 2.64 -27.70 4.03
N LYS A 96 3.90 -28.10 3.81
CA LYS A 96 4.28 -29.52 3.71
C LYS A 96 4.16 -30.25 5.04
N PHE A 97 4.41 -29.58 6.16
CA PHE A 97 4.23 -30.15 7.49
C PHE A 97 2.74 -30.34 7.80
N ILE A 98 1.92 -29.32 7.53
CA ILE A 98 0.50 -29.31 7.86
C ILE A 98 -0.28 -30.34 7.03
N GLN A 99 0.11 -30.58 5.78
CA GLN A 99 -0.46 -31.67 4.97
C GLN A 99 -0.27 -33.07 5.60
N ASN A 100 0.80 -33.25 6.38
CA ASN A 100 1.16 -34.54 6.99
C ASN A 100 0.84 -34.61 8.50
N SER A 101 0.44 -33.50 9.11
CA SER A 101 0.17 -33.39 10.54
C SER A 101 -0.83 -32.25 10.77
N GLN A 102 -1.96 -32.51 11.43
CA GLN A 102 -2.97 -31.46 11.65
C GLN A 102 -2.51 -30.32 12.58
N GLU A 103 -1.37 -30.49 13.27
CA GLU A 103 -0.77 -29.49 14.13
C GLU A 103 0.73 -29.35 13.81
N LEU A 104 1.20 -28.10 13.79
CA LEU A 104 2.62 -27.77 13.61
C LEU A 104 3.07 -26.91 14.79
N THR A 105 4.17 -27.31 15.43
CA THR A 105 4.84 -26.49 16.46
C THR A 105 5.93 -25.65 15.81
N ILE A 106 5.89 -24.35 16.03
CA ILE A 106 6.87 -23.37 15.57
C ILE A 106 7.65 -22.89 16.78
N THR A 107 8.98 -22.94 16.71
CA THR A 107 9.87 -22.32 17.71
C THR A 107 10.70 -21.23 17.05
N LEU A 108 10.63 -20.02 17.60
CA LEU A 108 11.26 -18.82 17.07
C LEU A 108 12.34 -18.34 18.01
N SER A 109 13.45 -17.90 17.42
CA SER A 109 14.57 -17.24 18.09
C SER A 109 15.16 -16.19 17.16
N ASP A 110 16.06 -15.35 17.68
CA ASP A 110 16.74 -14.31 16.89
C ASP A 110 17.51 -14.85 15.68
N GLN A 111 17.88 -16.13 15.69
CA GLN A 111 18.73 -16.72 14.65
C GLN A 111 18.02 -17.80 13.83
N ARG A 112 16.97 -18.41 14.37
CA ARG A 112 16.37 -19.60 13.76
C ARG A 112 14.87 -19.68 13.95
N VAL A 113 14.24 -20.30 12.96
CA VAL A 113 12.87 -20.81 12.97
C VAL A 113 12.94 -22.34 12.94
N THR A 114 12.39 -22.99 13.95
CA THR A 114 12.25 -24.45 13.99
C THR A 114 10.81 -24.81 13.72
N LEU A 115 10.59 -25.67 12.74
CA LEU A 115 9.31 -26.30 12.44
C LEU A 115 9.36 -27.74 12.97
N SER A 116 8.40 -28.14 13.79
CA SER A 116 8.35 -29.50 14.34
C SER A 116 6.93 -30.06 14.41
N SER A 117 6.78 -31.30 13.95
CA SER A 117 5.63 -32.16 14.21
C SER A 117 6.09 -33.44 14.91
N ASP A 118 5.16 -34.35 15.19
CA ASP A 118 5.48 -35.64 15.81
C ASP A 118 6.44 -36.50 14.97
N LEU A 119 6.51 -36.24 13.66
CA LEU A 119 7.25 -37.06 12.69
C LEU A 119 8.51 -36.37 12.15
N PHE A 120 8.56 -35.04 12.15
CA PHE A 120 9.61 -34.28 11.47
C PHE A 120 10.03 -33.06 12.29
N SER A 121 11.30 -32.67 12.15
CA SER A 121 11.80 -31.40 12.67
C SER A 121 12.76 -30.79 11.65
N MET A 122 12.62 -29.49 11.41
CA MET A 122 13.46 -28.72 10.51
C MET A 122 13.89 -27.42 11.19
N ASN A 123 15.14 -27.02 10.96
CA ASN A 123 15.68 -25.75 11.44
C ASN A 123 16.06 -24.88 10.24
N ILE A 124 15.55 -23.66 10.22
CA ILE A 124 15.73 -22.68 9.15
C ILE A 124 16.35 -21.42 9.77
N SER A 125 17.28 -20.79 9.06
CA SER A 125 17.89 -19.54 9.55
C SER A 125 16.92 -18.38 9.38
N GLN A 126 16.88 -17.48 10.36
CA GLN A 126 16.17 -16.20 10.27
C GLN A 126 16.69 -15.35 9.11
N ASN A 127 15.87 -14.44 8.57
CA ASN A 127 16.33 -13.44 7.62
C ASN A 127 17.14 -12.37 8.39
N PRO A 128 18.48 -12.28 8.20
CA PRO A 128 19.30 -11.31 8.93
C PRO A 128 19.09 -9.86 8.45
N LEU A 129 18.43 -9.67 7.31
CA LEU A 129 18.11 -8.36 6.73
C LEU A 129 16.71 -7.87 7.13
N ALA A 130 15.91 -8.71 7.79
CA ALA A 130 14.58 -8.33 8.24
C ALA A 130 14.65 -7.06 9.08
N THR A 131 13.86 -6.06 8.70
CA THR A 131 13.87 -4.74 9.34
C THR A 131 12.99 -4.74 10.60
N ARG A 132 12.31 -3.65 10.92
CA ARG A 132 11.38 -3.62 12.06
C ARG A 132 10.03 -4.22 11.64
N PRO A 133 9.25 -4.84 12.54
CA PRO A 133 7.88 -5.25 12.24
C PRO A 133 7.07 -4.07 11.67
N PRO A 134 6.30 -4.28 10.59
CA PRO A 134 5.42 -3.26 10.07
C PRO A 134 4.49 -2.71 11.16
N LEU A 135 4.29 -1.39 11.13
CA LEU A 135 3.29 -0.77 11.97
C LEU A 135 1.91 -1.13 11.43
N VAL A 136 1.11 -1.79 12.25
CA VAL A 136 -0.32 -1.96 11.96
C VAL A 136 -0.97 -0.58 12.06
N PRO A 137 -1.63 -0.10 10.99
CA PRO A 137 -2.32 1.19 11.04
C PRO A 137 -3.41 1.18 12.11
N PRO A 138 -3.59 2.27 12.87
CA PRO A 138 -4.68 2.36 13.83
C PRO A 138 -6.02 2.36 13.11
N THR A 139 -6.96 1.54 13.55
CA THR A 139 -8.31 1.52 12.98
C THR A 139 -9.10 2.76 13.41
N GLU A 140 -9.37 3.66 12.47
CA GLU A 140 -10.34 4.75 12.65
C GLU A 140 -11.53 4.54 11.70
N SER A 141 -12.75 4.47 12.25
CA SER A 141 -13.94 4.13 11.48
C SER A 141 -15.13 4.98 11.92
N LEU A 142 -15.74 5.70 10.97
CA LEU A 142 -16.95 6.48 11.17
C LEU A 142 -18.22 5.62 11.07
N CYS A 143 -18.17 4.57 10.26
CA CYS A 143 -19.23 3.62 9.97
C CYS A 143 -18.59 2.31 9.50
N THR A 144 -19.30 1.19 9.65
CA THR A 144 -18.95 -0.08 9.01
C THR A 144 -20.02 -0.47 7.98
N ALA A 145 -19.60 -1.12 6.90
CA ALA A 145 -20.51 -1.72 5.92
C ALA A 145 -20.14 -3.18 5.71
N THR A 146 -21.03 -4.08 6.11
CA THR A 146 -20.83 -5.53 6.00
C THR A 146 -21.45 -6.04 4.71
N VAL A 147 -20.66 -6.78 3.93
CA VAL A 147 -21.06 -7.31 2.62
C VAL A 147 -20.60 -8.75 2.42
N ASP A 148 -21.26 -9.47 1.51
CA ASP A 148 -20.81 -10.81 1.10
C ASP A 148 -19.51 -10.71 0.27
N ALA A 149 -18.49 -11.51 0.64
CA ALA A 149 -17.18 -11.50 -0.02
C ALA A 149 -17.26 -11.88 -1.51
N THR A 150 -18.08 -12.89 -1.84
CA THR A 150 -18.19 -13.39 -3.22
C THR A 150 -18.88 -12.34 -4.11
N GLY A 151 -19.93 -11.71 -3.60
CA GLY A 151 -20.64 -10.61 -4.24
C GLY A 151 -19.73 -9.40 -4.47
N LEU A 152 -18.95 -9.02 -3.44
CA LEU A 152 -17.96 -7.93 -3.56
C LEU A 152 -16.96 -8.24 -4.68
N TRP A 153 -16.32 -9.41 -4.65
CA TRP A 153 -15.32 -9.78 -5.64
C TRP A 153 -15.89 -9.78 -7.06
N THR A 154 -17.09 -10.33 -7.23
CA THR A 154 -17.77 -10.40 -8.52
C THR A 154 -18.04 -9.01 -9.07
N MET A 155 -18.53 -8.11 -8.22
CA MET A 155 -18.85 -6.75 -8.59
C MET A 155 -17.59 -5.92 -8.88
N LEU A 156 -16.56 -5.98 -8.03
CA LEU A 156 -15.28 -5.30 -8.29
C LEU A 156 -14.63 -5.81 -9.58
N SER A 157 -14.69 -7.12 -9.83
CA SER A 157 -14.18 -7.73 -11.05
C SER A 157 -14.95 -7.25 -12.29
N ALA A 158 -16.28 -7.16 -12.20
CA ALA A 158 -17.12 -6.65 -13.27
C ALA A 158 -16.85 -5.16 -13.55
N ALA A 159 -16.74 -4.36 -12.49
CA ALA A 159 -16.44 -2.94 -12.58
C ALA A 159 -15.08 -2.66 -13.23
N ARG A 160 -14.12 -3.59 -13.13
CA ARG A 160 -12.78 -3.53 -13.73
C ARG A 160 -12.72 -3.87 -15.23
N VAL A 161 -13.66 -4.65 -15.75
CA VAL A 161 -13.57 -5.20 -17.13
C VAL A 161 -14.67 -4.71 -18.08
N TRP A 162 -15.73 -4.09 -17.56
CA TRP A 162 -16.76 -3.46 -18.39
C TRP A 162 -16.23 -2.12 -18.93
N PRO A 163 -16.54 -1.59 -20.13
CA PRO A 163 -17.31 -2.21 -21.20
C PRO A 163 -16.46 -3.15 -22.06
N THR A 164 -15.15 -3.17 -21.86
CA THR A 164 -14.19 -3.80 -22.77
C THR A 164 -14.28 -5.32 -22.81
N GLY A 165 -14.90 -5.96 -21.82
CA GLY A 165 -15.06 -7.41 -21.71
C GLY A 165 -13.77 -8.16 -21.38
N ALA A 166 -12.64 -7.47 -21.38
CA ALA A 166 -11.32 -7.93 -20.99
C ALA A 166 -10.64 -6.84 -20.16
N LYS A 167 -9.67 -7.21 -19.31
CA LYS A 167 -8.74 -6.24 -18.73
C LYS A 167 -8.02 -5.58 -19.90
N ALA A 168 -8.33 -4.32 -20.19
CA ALA A 168 -7.54 -3.58 -21.15
C ALA A 168 -6.17 -3.32 -20.49
N GLU A 169 -5.09 -3.77 -21.13
CA GLU A 169 -3.72 -3.45 -20.71
C GLU A 169 -3.62 -1.92 -20.55
N GLY A 170 -3.08 -1.42 -19.45
CA GLY A 170 -3.03 0.02 -19.19
C GLY A 170 -4.25 0.66 -18.53
N MET A 171 -5.34 -0.06 -18.24
CA MET A 171 -6.56 0.56 -17.70
C MET A 171 -7.00 -0.01 -16.35
N ASN A 172 -6.95 0.84 -15.32
CA ASN A 172 -7.70 0.65 -14.07
C ASN A 172 -8.75 1.75 -13.95
N THR A 173 -9.98 1.36 -13.64
CA THR A 173 -11.12 2.25 -13.56
C THR A 173 -11.15 2.97 -12.22
N PRO A 174 -11.23 4.30 -12.16
CA PRO A 174 -11.55 4.97 -10.91
C PRO A 174 -12.89 4.44 -10.38
N LEU A 175 -12.87 3.91 -9.15
CA LEU A 175 -14.06 3.33 -8.51
C LEU A 175 -14.38 4.08 -7.23
N ARG A 176 -15.48 4.84 -7.26
CA ARG A 176 -16.00 5.57 -6.10
C ARG A 176 -17.08 4.79 -5.40
N CYS A 177 -16.97 4.63 -4.10
CA CYS A 177 -17.95 3.98 -3.26
C CYS A 177 -18.72 5.00 -2.42
N HIS A 178 -20.00 4.75 -2.20
CA HIS A 178 -20.81 5.48 -1.21
C HIS A 178 -21.86 4.55 -0.59
N LEU A 179 -22.36 4.94 0.58
CA LEU A 179 -23.32 4.17 1.36
C LEU A 179 -24.72 4.75 1.11
N ASP A 180 -25.63 3.95 0.56
CA ASP A 180 -27.04 4.29 0.38
C ASP A 180 -27.86 3.69 1.53
N PHE A 181 -27.98 4.46 2.62
CA PHE A 181 -28.73 4.08 3.82
C PHE A 181 -30.25 3.91 3.57
N ALA A 182 -30.80 4.51 2.51
CA ALA A 182 -32.23 4.42 2.23
C ALA A 182 -32.59 3.04 1.66
N THR A 183 -31.67 2.43 0.92
CA THR A 183 -31.87 1.13 0.28
C THR A 183 -31.03 0.01 0.90
N ASN A 184 -30.19 0.31 1.90
CA ASN A 184 -29.21 -0.60 2.49
C ASN A 184 -28.29 -1.22 1.43
N GLN A 185 -27.72 -0.34 0.60
CA GLN A 185 -26.84 -0.76 -0.50
C GLN A 185 -25.51 -0.02 -0.48
N LEU A 186 -24.44 -0.76 -0.70
CA LEU A 186 -23.14 -0.20 -1.04
C LEU A 186 -23.11 0.05 -2.55
N VAL A 187 -22.83 1.28 -2.94
CA VAL A 187 -22.94 1.74 -4.33
C VAL A 187 -21.57 2.14 -4.85
N PHE A 188 -21.19 1.58 -6.00
CA PHE A 188 -19.89 1.76 -6.64
C PHE A 188 -20.08 2.40 -8.01
N ASN A 189 -19.42 3.53 -8.23
CA ASN A 189 -19.42 4.27 -9.48
C ASN A 189 -18.06 4.09 -10.17
N ALA A 190 -18.05 3.29 -11.23
CA ALA A 190 -16.89 3.03 -12.06
C ALA A 190 -16.84 4.07 -13.20
N ASP A 191 -15.80 4.91 -13.24
CA ASP A 191 -15.66 5.96 -14.25
C ASP A 191 -14.93 5.45 -15.50
N TRP A 192 -15.69 5.18 -16.57
CA TRP A 192 -15.21 4.74 -17.87
C TRP A 192 -15.27 5.83 -18.94
N THR A 193 -15.33 7.10 -18.53
CA THR A 193 -15.38 8.23 -19.48
C THR A 193 -14.18 8.29 -20.42
N ILE A 194 -13.05 7.68 -20.05
CA ILE A 194 -11.85 7.60 -20.88
C ILE A 194 -12.03 6.78 -22.17
N VAL A 195 -12.90 5.77 -22.14
CA VAL A 195 -13.30 4.99 -23.32
C VAL A 195 -14.68 5.44 -23.83
N GLU A 196 -15.07 6.67 -23.52
CA GLU A 196 -16.35 7.29 -23.90
C GLU A 196 -17.60 6.52 -23.41
N ALA A 197 -17.44 5.63 -22.44
CA ALA A 197 -18.53 4.78 -21.96
C ALA A 197 -19.30 5.40 -20.78
N GLY A 198 -18.79 6.47 -20.18
CA GLY A 198 -19.46 7.19 -19.09
C GLY A 198 -19.20 6.59 -17.71
N VAL A 199 -20.02 6.96 -16.73
CA VAL A 199 -19.92 6.44 -15.35
C VAL A 199 -20.96 5.35 -15.15
N HIS A 200 -20.52 4.19 -14.70
CA HIS A 200 -21.37 3.02 -14.47
C HIS A 200 -21.54 2.73 -13.00
N GLU A 201 -22.81 2.60 -12.60
CA GLU A 201 -23.19 2.35 -11.22
C GLU A 201 -23.41 0.84 -11.00
N TYR A 202 -22.80 0.32 -9.94
CA TYR A 202 -22.99 -1.02 -9.42
C TYR A 202 -23.51 -0.91 -7.99
N ARG A 203 -24.46 -1.78 -7.64
CA ARG A 203 -25.10 -1.79 -6.32
C ARG A 203 -25.03 -3.19 -5.75
N MET A 204 -24.68 -3.28 -4.47
CA MET A 204 -24.76 -4.54 -3.73
C MET A 204 -25.44 -4.34 -2.37
N PRO A 205 -26.19 -5.33 -1.87
CA PRO A 205 -26.73 -5.28 -0.52
C PRO A 205 -25.61 -5.15 0.53
N ALA A 206 -25.86 -4.34 1.57
CA ALA A 206 -24.94 -4.17 2.68
C ALA A 206 -25.70 -3.97 3.99
N GLU A 207 -25.11 -4.44 5.09
CA GLU A 207 -25.57 -4.12 6.43
C GLU A 207 -24.70 -3.00 7.00
N PHE A 208 -25.32 -1.92 7.47
CA PHE A 208 -24.59 -0.76 7.98
C PHE A 208 -24.56 -0.73 9.49
N GLY A 209 -23.35 -0.51 10.03
CA GLY A 209 -23.15 -0.16 11.43
C GLY A 209 -23.70 1.24 11.76
N PRO A 210 -23.73 1.59 13.06
CA PRO A 210 -24.17 2.91 13.49
C PRO A 210 -23.22 3.99 12.96
N VAL A 211 -23.79 5.07 12.44
CA VAL A 211 -23.03 6.27 12.06
C VAL A 211 -22.92 7.19 13.28
N SER A 212 -21.72 7.69 13.53
CA SER A 212 -21.50 8.69 14.59
C SER A 212 -22.37 9.94 14.39
N ALA A 213 -22.96 10.45 15.47
CA ALA A 213 -23.89 11.57 15.39
C ALA A 213 -23.25 12.83 14.75
N GLY A 214 -23.94 13.43 13.78
CA GLY A 214 -23.47 14.64 13.09
C GLY A 214 -22.46 14.39 11.96
N VAL A 215 -22.16 13.14 11.64
CA VAL A 215 -21.23 12.78 10.55
C VAL A 215 -21.97 12.67 9.22
N HIS A 216 -21.46 13.38 8.21
CA HIS A 216 -21.85 13.22 6.82
C HIS A 216 -20.77 12.42 6.08
N LEU A 217 -21.09 11.18 5.69
CA LEU A 217 -20.17 10.37 4.91
C LEU A 217 -20.17 10.86 3.45
N LYS A 218 -19.00 11.24 2.96
CA LYS A 218 -18.77 11.53 1.54
C LYS A 218 -18.48 10.23 0.80
N PRO A 219 -18.72 10.16 -0.52
CA PRO A 219 -18.17 9.10 -1.35
C PRO A 219 -16.65 9.01 -1.18
N PHE A 220 -16.06 7.84 -1.35
CA PHE A 220 -14.62 7.61 -1.23
C PHE A 220 -14.11 6.70 -2.35
N ASN A 221 -12.88 6.92 -2.80
CA ASN A 221 -12.26 6.06 -3.81
C ASN A 221 -11.79 4.74 -3.18
N ILE A 222 -11.91 3.64 -3.93
CA ILE A 222 -11.50 2.31 -3.49
C ILE A 222 -10.37 1.77 -4.37
N PRO A 223 -9.27 1.25 -3.79
CA PRO A 223 -8.19 0.59 -4.52
C PRO A 223 -8.61 -0.83 -4.96
N HIS A 224 -9.62 -0.91 -5.82
CA HIS A 224 -10.29 -2.17 -6.18
C HIS A 224 -9.35 -3.19 -6.82
N THR A 225 -8.33 -2.77 -7.58
CA THR A 225 -7.31 -3.68 -8.13
C THR A 225 -6.48 -4.35 -7.03
N ALA A 226 -6.06 -3.59 -6.01
CA ALA A 226 -5.31 -4.14 -4.86
C ALA A 226 -6.18 -5.07 -4.02
N ILE A 227 -7.46 -4.73 -3.83
CA ILE A 227 -8.42 -5.60 -3.15
C ILE A 227 -8.58 -6.91 -3.93
N LEU A 228 -8.79 -6.85 -5.25
CA LEU A 228 -8.92 -8.04 -6.11
C LEU A 228 -7.62 -8.86 -6.20
N SER A 229 -6.45 -8.22 -6.11
CA SER A 229 -5.17 -8.94 -6.16
C SER A 229 -4.93 -9.76 -4.91
N VAL A 230 -5.46 -9.35 -3.76
CA VAL A 230 -5.41 -10.11 -2.51
C VAL A 230 -6.55 -11.13 -2.43
N LEU A 231 -7.77 -10.73 -2.83
CA LEU A 231 -8.97 -11.57 -2.80
C LEU A 231 -9.10 -12.45 -4.07
N ARG A 232 -8.05 -13.16 -4.52
CA ARG A 232 -8.04 -13.77 -5.88
C ARG A 232 -9.02 -14.91 -6.13
N ASN A 233 -9.41 -15.67 -5.11
CA ASN A 233 -10.10 -16.95 -5.32
C ASN A 233 -11.54 -16.93 -4.76
N PRO A 234 -12.57 -16.88 -5.61
CA PRO A 234 -13.97 -16.96 -5.20
C PRO A 234 -14.30 -18.18 -4.34
N GLY A 235 -13.63 -19.32 -4.56
CA GLY A 235 -13.82 -20.52 -3.76
C GLY A 235 -13.39 -20.34 -2.30
N THR A 236 -12.26 -19.65 -2.08
CA THR A 236 -11.76 -19.31 -0.74
C THR A 236 -12.57 -18.18 -0.11
N LEU A 237 -13.14 -17.27 -0.91
CA LEU A 237 -13.98 -16.18 -0.41
C LEU A 237 -15.32 -16.67 0.17
N ALA A 238 -15.90 -17.74 -0.37
CA ALA A 238 -17.08 -18.37 0.20
C ALA A 238 -16.83 -18.93 1.61
N GLU A 239 -15.60 -19.37 1.89
CA GLU A 239 -15.18 -19.86 3.21
C GLU A 239 -14.84 -18.73 4.18
N ILE A 240 -14.38 -17.58 3.66
CA ILE A 240 -14.08 -16.37 4.43
C ILE A 240 -15.36 -15.67 4.94
N GLY A 241 -16.48 -15.79 4.22
CA GLY A 241 -17.77 -15.26 4.65
C GLY A 241 -17.94 -13.76 4.42
N ASN A 242 -18.55 -13.05 5.38
CA ASN A 242 -18.81 -11.62 5.25
C ASN A 242 -17.54 -10.79 5.47
N ILE A 243 -17.45 -9.67 4.74
CA ILE A 243 -16.38 -8.68 4.86
C ILE A 243 -16.96 -7.39 5.42
N GLU A 244 -16.31 -6.82 6.42
CA GLU A 244 -16.62 -5.51 6.96
C GLU A 244 -15.71 -4.45 6.34
N PHE A 245 -16.31 -3.44 5.70
CA PHE A 245 -15.63 -2.23 5.25
C PHE A 245 -15.65 -1.19 6.36
N HIS A 246 -14.48 -0.71 6.76
CA HIS A 246 -14.37 0.41 7.67
C HIS A 246 -14.25 1.71 6.88
N VAL A 247 -15.28 2.54 7.00
CA VAL A 247 -15.32 3.86 6.36
C VAL A 247 -14.58 4.83 7.27
N ALA A 248 -13.35 5.15 6.93
CA ALA A 248 -12.51 6.05 7.70
C ALA A 248 -12.90 7.54 7.51
N PRO A 249 -12.58 8.41 8.48
CA PRO A 249 -12.69 9.86 8.30
C PRO A 249 -11.82 10.41 7.17
N GLU A 250 -12.21 11.56 6.64
CA GLU A 250 -11.42 12.30 5.64
C GLU A 250 -10.04 12.65 6.22
N GLY A 251 -8.97 12.28 5.51
CA GLY A 251 -7.59 12.45 5.97
C GLY A 251 -6.95 11.23 6.63
N VAL A 252 -7.65 10.10 6.73
CA VAL A 252 -7.01 8.82 7.08
C VAL A 252 -6.34 8.22 5.86
N ASP A 253 -5.11 7.76 6.03
CA ASP A 253 -4.23 7.28 4.95
C ASP A 253 -4.50 5.83 4.51
N HIS A 254 -5.47 5.14 5.12
CA HIS A 254 -5.79 3.75 4.78
C HIS A 254 -7.29 3.41 4.79
N LEU A 255 -7.70 2.52 3.89
CA LEU A 255 -8.96 1.78 3.90
C LEU A 255 -8.72 0.44 4.58
N MET A 256 -9.53 0.11 5.59
CA MET A 256 -9.51 -1.22 6.21
C MET A 256 -10.71 -2.05 5.76
N ILE A 257 -10.44 -3.28 5.32
CA ILE A 257 -11.45 -4.32 5.20
C ILE A 257 -11.05 -5.51 6.08
N CYS A 258 -12.00 -6.11 6.77
CA CYS A 258 -11.70 -7.22 7.68
C CYS A 258 -12.77 -8.32 7.65
N GLY A 259 -12.37 -9.49 8.11
CA GLY A 259 -13.27 -10.57 8.50
C GLY A 259 -13.06 -10.92 9.96
N GLU A 260 -13.48 -12.11 10.37
CA GLU A 260 -13.47 -12.54 11.78
C GLU A 260 -12.07 -12.51 12.43
N ASN A 261 -11.05 -12.99 11.72
CA ASN A 261 -9.70 -13.15 12.24
C ASN A 261 -8.62 -12.62 11.30
N TRP A 262 -8.97 -11.69 10.41
CA TRP A 262 -8.02 -11.07 9.48
C TRP A 262 -8.42 -9.64 9.15
N SER A 263 -7.44 -8.83 8.78
CA SER A 263 -7.63 -7.44 8.38
C SER A 263 -6.65 -7.09 7.26
N LEU A 264 -7.13 -6.36 6.27
CA LEU A 264 -6.36 -5.85 5.16
C LEU A 264 -6.46 -4.32 5.18
N TYR A 265 -5.31 -3.67 5.16
CA TYR A 265 -5.19 -2.22 5.10
C TYR A 265 -4.62 -1.85 3.74
N PHE A 266 -5.38 -1.08 2.99
CA PHE A 266 -4.97 -0.50 1.71
C PHE A 266 -4.75 0.99 1.90
N PRO A 267 -3.86 1.65 1.15
CA PRO A 267 -3.76 3.10 1.21
C PRO A 267 -5.09 3.71 0.76
N THR A 268 -5.55 4.77 1.43
CA THR A 268 -6.70 5.50 0.92
C THR A 268 -6.30 6.20 -0.37
N ILE A 269 -7.26 6.24 -1.29
CA ILE A 269 -7.18 7.14 -2.43
C ILE A 269 -8.00 8.36 -2.03
N ALA A 270 -7.36 9.50 -1.78
CA ALA A 270 -8.06 10.72 -1.45
C ALA A 270 -9.11 11.05 -2.53
N ASN A 271 -10.12 11.81 -2.15
CA ASN A 271 -11.20 12.28 -3.02
C ASN A 271 -10.71 13.39 -3.97
N VAL A 272 -9.72 13.08 -4.78
CA VAL A 272 -9.33 13.89 -5.93
C VAL A 272 -10.20 13.51 -7.11
N GLU A 273 -10.63 14.51 -7.86
CA GLU A 273 -11.48 14.30 -9.02
C GLU A 273 -10.77 13.56 -10.15
N GLN A 274 -9.42 13.51 -10.14
CA GLN A 274 -8.60 13.03 -11.26
C GLN A 274 -7.26 12.42 -10.80
N TRP A 275 -7.16 11.09 -10.86
CA TRP A 275 -5.95 10.39 -11.34
C TRP A 275 -6.43 9.40 -12.40
N GLY A 276 -5.89 9.53 -13.61
CA GLY A 276 -6.14 8.59 -14.70
C GLY A 276 -5.12 7.46 -14.67
N HIS A 277 -5.61 6.22 -14.78
CA HIS A 277 -4.92 4.92 -14.88
C HIS A 277 -3.97 4.47 -13.77
N ASP A 278 -3.56 3.21 -13.92
CA ASP A 278 -2.63 2.46 -13.09
C ASP A 278 -1.24 3.12 -13.11
N LEU A 279 -0.92 3.84 -12.04
CA LEU A 279 0.40 4.42 -11.84
C LEU A 279 1.52 3.38 -11.88
N ASP A 280 1.23 2.13 -11.51
CA ASP A 280 2.18 1.01 -11.58
C ASP A 280 2.64 0.70 -13.01
N GLU A 281 1.77 0.89 -14.01
CA GLU A 281 2.12 0.66 -15.42
C GLU A 281 2.88 1.84 -16.04
N VAL A 282 2.77 3.02 -15.42
CA VAL A 282 3.30 4.30 -15.94
C VAL A 282 4.60 4.71 -15.27
N ILE A 283 4.77 4.40 -13.97
CA ILE A 283 6.00 4.59 -13.19
C ILE A 283 6.94 3.37 -13.34
N GLY A 284 6.40 2.19 -13.66
CA GLY A 284 7.21 0.98 -13.82
C GLY A 284 7.87 0.54 -12.50
N ASP A 285 9.15 0.18 -12.54
CA ASP A 285 9.89 -0.40 -11.40
C ASP A 285 10.43 0.65 -10.41
N ILE A 286 10.12 1.95 -10.58
CA ILE A 286 10.61 3.00 -9.68
C ILE A 286 9.87 2.89 -8.34
N ALA A 287 10.60 2.74 -7.23
CA ALA A 287 10.00 2.76 -5.90
C ALA A 287 9.31 4.11 -5.64
N TYR A 288 8.07 4.09 -5.13
CA TYR A 288 7.32 5.32 -4.87
C TYR A 288 6.41 5.25 -3.64
N VAL A 289 6.08 6.41 -3.07
CA VAL A 289 5.14 6.60 -1.95
C VAL A 289 4.09 7.63 -2.33
N TRP A 290 2.82 7.31 -2.06
CA TRP A 290 1.72 8.25 -2.25
C TRP A 290 1.62 9.22 -1.08
N LYS A 291 1.55 10.52 -1.34
CA LYS A 291 1.22 11.55 -0.36
C LYS A 291 -0.06 12.30 -0.78
N ASP A 292 -1.11 12.18 0.04
CA ASP A 292 -2.34 12.98 0.00
C ASP A 292 -3.10 13.00 -1.34
N CYS A 293 -2.92 11.99 -2.19
CA CYS A 293 -3.44 11.90 -3.56
C CYS A 293 -3.36 13.15 -4.41
N SER A 294 -2.38 13.99 -4.13
CA SER A 294 -2.03 15.14 -4.94
C SER A 294 -0.56 15.09 -5.34
N LEU A 295 0.21 14.19 -4.72
CA LEU A 295 1.64 14.09 -4.84
C LEU A 295 2.10 12.63 -4.75
N ILE A 296 2.96 12.20 -5.66
CA ILE A 296 3.62 10.89 -5.65
C ILE A 296 5.10 11.15 -5.52
N LYS A 297 5.75 10.56 -4.52
CA LYS A 297 7.19 10.65 -4.34
C LYS A 297 7.85 9.41 -4.90
N MET A 298 8.71 9.58 -5.89
CA MET A 298 9.50 8.55 -6.55
C MET A 298 10.94 8.64 -6.07
N PHE A 299 11.56 7.49 -5.77
CA PHE A 299 12.90 7.44 -5.19
C PHE A 299 13.97 7.20 -6.26
N TYR A 300 14.97 8.07 -6.30
CA TYR A 300 16.09 8.03 -7.24
C TYR A 300 17.40 8.08 -6.46
N PRO A 301 18.09 6.94 -6.25
CA PRO A 301 19.27 6.86 -5.39
C PRO A 301 20.46 7.67 -5.91
N ASP A 302 20.47 8.03 -7.19
CA ASP A 302 21.53 8.82 -7.83
C ASP A 302 21.35 10.35 -7.66
N LEU A 303 20.26 10.81 -7.03
CA LEU A 303 19.99 12.22 -6.76
C LEU A 303 20.35 12.60 -5.32
N GLU A 304 20.87 13.81 -5.09
CA GLU A 304 21.29 14.29 -3.77
C GLU A 304 20.16 14.25 -2.72
N GLN A 305 18.94 14.64 -3.09
CA GLN A 305 17.76 14.56 -2.22
C GLN A 305 17.02 13.23 -2.33
N GLY A 306 17.38 12.40 -3.32
CA GLY A 306 16.81 11.07 -3.51
C GLY A 306 15.34 11.01 -3.93
N GLU A 307 14.63 12.15 -4.02
CA GLU A 307 13.17 12.18 -4.17
C GLU A 307 12.70 13.11 -5.30
N ILE A 308 11.95 12.56 -6.26
CA ILE A 308 11.20 13.31 -7.28
C ILE A 308 9.71 13.23 -6.96
N SER A 309 9.00 14.35 -6.97
CA SER A 309 7.56 14.38 -6.72
C SER A 309 6.74 14.64 -8.00
N LEU A 310 5.76 13.80 -8.29
CA LEU A 310 4.77 13.95 -9.36
C LEU A 310 3.43 14.41 -8.76
N SER A 311 2.96 15.60 -9.11
CA SER A 311 1.69 16.15 -8.63
C SER A 311 0.69 16.41 -9.76
N ALA A 312 -0.60 16.22 -9.51
CA ALA A 312 -1.64 16.74 -10.38
C ALA A 312 -1.71 18.28 -10.25
N LEU A 313 -1.83 19.02 -11.35
CA LEU A 313 -1.97 20.47 -11.27
C LEU A 313 -3.36 20.88 -10.74
N PRO A 314 -3.44 21.72 -9.70
CA PRO A 314 -4.73 22.22 -9.22
C PRO A 314 -5.36 23.17 -10.24
N ASN A 315 -6.67 22.99 -10.50
CA ASN A 315 -7.54 23.81 -11.36
C ASN A 315 -7.57 23.53 -12.88
N GLU A 316 -7.17 22.35 -13.35
CA GLU A 316 -7.45 21.95 -14.74
C GLU A 316 -8.92 21.49 -14.90
N SER A 317 -9.52 21.85 -16.04
CA SER A 317 -10.89 21.47 -16.39
C SER A 317 -11.03 19.95 -16.52
N ARG A 318 -12.21 19.40 -16.18
CA ARG A 318 -12.57 17.98 -16.39
C ARG A 318 -12.32 17.47 -17.84
N TYR A 319 -12.25 18.39 -18.80
CA TYR A 319 -12.03 18.13 -20.22
C TYR A 319 -10.68 18.67 -20.75
N GLY A 320 -9.81 19.20 -19.89
CA GLY A 320 -8.46 19.59 -20.26
C GLY A 320 -7.55 18.36 -20.39
N LEU A 321 -6.60 18.39 -21.33
CA LEU A 321 -5.51 17.41 -21.36
C LEU A 321 -4.83 17.45 -19.99
N TYR A 322 -4.90 16.34 -19.23
CA TYR A 322 -4.35 16.26 -17.88
C TYR A 322 -2.91 16.78 -17.86
N LYS A 323 -2.63 17.72 -16.95
CA LYS A 323 -1.29 18.23 -16.71
C LYS A 323 -0.79 17.76 -15.36
N TYR A 324 0.24 16.94 -15.40
CA TYR A 324 1.01 16.58 -14.23
C TYR A 324 2.19 17.52 -14.10
N ARG A 325 2.71 17.67 -12.90
CA ARG A 325 3.98 18.36 -12.64
C ARG A 325 4.92 17.41 -11.95
N VAL A 326 6.03 17.12 -12.60
CA VAL A 326 7.19 16.53 -11.94
C VAL A 326 7.97 17.64 -11.27
N SER A 327 8.47 17.41 -10.07
CA SER A 327 9.20 18.38 -9.27
C SER A 327 10.33 17.69 -8.51
N TYR A 328 11.47 18.34 -8.41
CA TYR A 328 12.63 17.89 -7.63
C TYR A 328 13.09 19.06 -6.76
N GLN A 329 13.25 18.81 -5.47
CA GLN A 329 13.75 19.82 -4.55
C GLN A 329 15.27 19.92 -4.73
N VAL A 330 15.73 21.08 -5.18
CA VAL A 330 17.17 21.32 -5.39
C VAL A 330 17.80 21.90 -4.14
N LEU A 331 17.15 22.89 -3.52
CA LEU A 331 17.60 23.53 -2.28
C LEU A 331 16.41 23.79 -1.35
N ASP A 332 16.70 23.82 -0.05
CA ASP A 332 15.79 24.25 1.02
C ASP A 332 16.39 25.45 1.78
N ASP A 333 15.58 26.09 2.62
CA ASP A 333 15.96 27.23 3.46
C ASP A 333 16.54 28.42 2.68
N VAL A 334 16.12 28.58 1.44
CA VAL A 334 16.54 29.68 0.57
C VAL A 334 15.74 30.94 0.88
N VAL A 335 16.44 32.06 1.06
CA VAL A 335 15.82 33.39 1.19
C VAL A 335 15.61 33.96 -0.20
N PRO A 336 14.36 34.18 -0.65
CA PRO A 336 14.10 34.70 -1.99
C PRO A 336 14.61 36.14 -2.13
N THR A 337 15.53 36.38 -3.05
CA THR A 337 16.05 37.73 -3.36
C THR A 337 15.90 38.04 -4.85
N LEU A 338 15.88 39.32 -5.21
CA LEU A 338 15.82 39.76 -6.62
C LEU A 338 17.01 39.26 -7.45
N ALA A 339 18.20 39.14 -6.85
CA ALA A 339 19.38 38.61 -7.51
C ALA A 339 19.19 37.12 -7.85
N LEU A 340 18.70 36.33 -6.89
CA LEU A 340 18.39 34.92 -7.09
C LEU A 340 17.35 34.72 -8.19
N TYR A 341 16.27 35.51 -8.23
CA TYR A 341 15.28 35.44 -9.32
C TYR A 341 15.92 35.69 -10.70
N SER A 342 16.80 36.70 -10.81
CA SER A 342 17.48 37.01 -12.07
C SER A 342 18.43 35.91 -12.54
N GLU A 343 19.08 35.20 -11.62
CA GLU A 343 19.96 34.07 -11.93
C GLU A 343 19.17 32.81 -12.30
N LEU A 344 18.05 32.57 -11.63
CA LEU A 344 17.12 31.50 -11.99
C LEU A 344 16.50 31.72 -13.37
N ASP A 345 16.19 32.96 -13.74
CA ASP A 345 15.70 33.28 -15.09
C ASP A 345 16.76 32.96 -16.16
N ALA A 346 18.03 33.31 -15.91
CA ALA A 346 19.12 32.97 -16.82
C ALA A 346 19.33 31.45 -16.97
N ILE A 347 19.15 30.68 -15.88
CA ILE A 347 19.18 29.21 -15.90
C ILE A 347 17.97 28.66 -16.69
N ASN A 348 16.79 29.22 -16.49
CA ASN A 348 15.57 28.81 -17.19
C ASN A 348 15.64 29.03 -18.72
N GLU A 349 16.35 30.07 -19.18
CA GLU A 349 16.55 30.31 -20.61
C GLU A 349 17.38 29.22 -21.30
N VAL A 350 18.25 28.51 -20.56
CA VAL A 350 19.15 27.47 -21.09
C VAL A 350 18.76 26.05 -20.71
N SER A 351 17.81 25.89 -19.78
CA SER A 351 17.34 24.59 -19.27
C SER A 351 16.34 23.94 -20.23
N ALA A 352 16.79 22.95 -21.01
CA ALA A 352 15.89 22.18 -21.86
C ALA A 352 15.10 21.14 -21.03
N GLY A 353 13.77 21.23 -21.06
CA GLY A 353 12.88 20.20 -20.49
C GLY A 353 12.57 20.31 -18.99
N CYS A 354 13.09 21.32 -18.28
CA CYS A 354 12.67 21.67 -16.93
C CYS A 354 12.79 23.18 -16.68
N ARG A 355 12.06 23.70 -15.69
CA ARG A 355 12.18 25.07 -15.18
C ARG A 355 12.48 25.04 -13.69
N VAL A 356 13.33 25.94 -13.21
CA VAL A 356 13.60 26.15 -11.79
C VAL A 356 12.71 27.26 -11.27
N VAL A 357 12.00 27.00 -10.17
CA VAL A 357 11.05 27.91 -9.53
C VAL A 357 11.31 27.99 -8.02
N ILE A 358 10.87 29.08 -7.40
CA ILE A 358 10.88 29.24 -5.95
C ILE A 358 9.46 28.98 -5.41
N GLU A 359 9.34 28.07 -4.46
CA GLU A 359 8.09 27.77 -3.74
C GLU A 359 8.30 27.90 -2.23
N GLY A 360 7.92 29.06 -1.67
CA GLY A 360 8.19 29.39 -0.27
C GLY A 360 9.69 29.61 -0.05
N THR A 361 10.31 28.77 0.78
CA THR A 361 11.76 28.74 1.06
C THR A 361 12.52 27.72 0.22
N ARG A 362 11.84 27.03 -0.71
CA ARG A 362 12.43 25.94 -1.49
C ARG A 362 12.70 26.37 -2.92
N VAL A 363 13.81 25.90 -3.50
CA VAL A 363 14.09 25.97 -4.93
C VAL A 363 13.79 24.62 -5.54
N LEU A 364 12.86 24.59 -6.49
CA LEU A 364 12.38 23.38 -7.14
C LEU A 364 12.70 23.41 -8.62
N ALA A 365 13.29 22.34 -9.15
CA ALA A 365 13.22 22.07 -10.58
C ALA A 365 11.87 21.42 -10.89
N VAL A 366 11.15 21.84 -11.91
CA VAL A 366 9.83 21.32 -12.27
C VAL A 366 9.66 21.16 -13.78
N ALA A 367 8.85 20.20 -14.19
CA ALA A 367 8.43 20.00 -15.57
C ALA A 367 6.93 19.67 -15.61
N ASP A 368 6.17 20.39 -16.43
CA ASP A 368 4.76 20.09 -16.65
C ASP A 368 4.65 19.05 -17.78
N LEU A 369 3.98 17.92 -17.50
CA LEU A 369 3.75 16.82 -18.43
C LEU A 369 2.30 16.82 -18.86
N THR A 370 2.04 16.64 -20.16
CA THR A 370 0.69 16.55 -20.73
C THR A 370 0.30 15.10 -21.02
N GLN A 371 -0.99 14.86 -21.25
CA GLN A 371 -1.50 13.54 -21.62
C GLN A 371 -0.90 12.95 -22.91
N GLU A 372 -0.39 13.78 -23.84
CA GLU A 372 0.33 13.30 -25.04
C GLU A 372 1.63 12.57 -24.69
N ASN A 373 2.21 12.87 -23.53
CA ASN A 373 3.47 12.30 -23.05
C ASN A 373 3.24 11.07 -22.16
N TYR A 374 1.99 10.63 -21.98
CA TYR A 374 1.60 9.65 -20.96
C TYR A 374 2.16 8.24 -21.21
N LEU A 375 2.17 7.77 -22.46
CA LEU A 375 2.80 6.49 -22.85
C LEU A 375 4.33 6.50 -22.70
N HIS A 376 4.91 7.67 -22.47
CA HIS A 376 6.34 7.91 -22.33
C HIS A 376 6.65 8.59 -20.99
N LEU A 377 5.73 8.54 -20.01
CA LEU A 377 5.89 9.28 -18.76
C LEU A 377 7.17 8.85 -18.03
N ASN A 378 7.44 7.55 -17.95
CA ASN A 378 8.67 7.04 -17.35
C ASN A 378 9.93 7.62 -18.03
N SER A 379 10.01 7.59 -19.36
CA SER A 379 11.18 8.14 -20.07
C SER A 379 11.31 9.66 -19.91
N HIS A 380 10.20 10.38 -19.75
CA HIS A 380 10.22 11.80 -19.41
C HIS A 380 10.66 12.07 -17.98
N ILE A 381 10.28 11.23 -17.01
CA ILE A 381 10.71 11.34 -15.61
C ILE A 381 12.20 10.96 -15.49
N GLU A 382 12.66 9.93 -16.18
CA GLU A 382 14.09 9.55 -16.26
C GLU A 382 14.93 10.66 -16.91
N ALA A 383 14.46 11.25 -18.02
CA ALA A 383 15.11 12.39 -18.64
C ALA A 383 15.15 13.60 -17.70
N PHE A 384 14.06 13.84 -16.96
CA PHE A 384 14.00 14.87 -15.93
C PHE A 384 14.99 14.61 -14.80
N ALA A 385 15.08 13.37 -14.28
CA ALA A 385 16.04 12.95 -13.26
C ALA A 385 17.49 13.19 -13.72
N SER A 386 17.82 12.82 -14.96
CA SER A 386 19.13 13.07 -15.55
C SER A 386 19.44 14.56 -15.68
N ASN A 387 18.45 15.40 -15.99
CA ASN A 387 18.64 16.85 -16.11
C ASN A 387 18.85 17.52 -14.75
N VAL A 388 18.14 17.07 -13.70
CA VAL A 388 18.23 17.70 -12.37
C VAL A 388 19.45 17.25 -11.56
N ALA A 389 20.04 16.09 -11.86
CA ALA A 389 21.26 15.61 -11.20
C ALA A 389 22.45 16.61 -11.27
N GLY A 390 22.49 17.46 -12.31
CA GLY A 390 23.53 18.48 -12.48
C GLY A 390 23.24 19.84 -11.82
N LEU A 391 22.02 20.08 -11.32
CA LEU A 391 21.59 21.41 -10.86
C LEU A 391 22.02 21.73 -9.42
N GLY A 392 22.14 20.72 -8.54
CA GLY A 392 22.51 20.87 -7.13
C GLY A 392 23.83 21.62 -6.92
N PRO A 393 24.94 21.18 -7.56
CA PRO A 393 26.24 21.85 -7.45
C PRO A 393 26.25 23.29 -8.01
N ILE A 394 25.49 23.54 -9.08
CA ILE A 394 25.42 24.86 -9.74
C ILE A 394 24.68 25.86 -8.84
N LEU A 395 23.54 25.46 -8.28
CA LEU A 395 22.70 26.33 -7.45
C LEU A 395 23.27 26.49 -6.03
N SER A 396 23.98 25.49 -5.51
CA SER A 396 24.71 25.62 -4.24
C SER A 396 25.83 26.65 -4.30
N ALA A 397 26.50 26.80 -5.45
CA ALA A 397 27.52 27.83 -5.64
C ALA A 397 26.93 29.26 -5.66
N ILE A 398 25.68 29.39 -6.11
CA ILE A 398 24.93 30.65 -6.19
C ILE A 398 24.33 31.03 -4.83
N SER A 399 23.82 30.06 -4.05
CA SER A 399 23.25 30.30 -2.72
C SER A 399 24.27 30.74 -1.65
N LEU A 400 25.57 30.55 -1.91
CA LEU A 400 26.67 30.91 -1.00
C LEU A 400 27.32 32.27 -1.34
N SER A 401 26.93 32.90 -2.46
CA SER A 401 27.28 34.28 -2.82
C SER A 401 26.21 35.27 -2.38
#